data_AF-A0AAJ3P8R3-F1
#
_entry.id   AF-A0AAJ3P8R3-F1
#
_cell.length_a   1.000
_cell.length_b   1.000
_cell.length_c   1.000
_cell.angle_alpha   90.00
_cell.angle_beta   90.00
_cell.angle_gamma   90.00
#
_symmetry.space_group_name_H-M   'P 1'
#
loop_
_entity.id
_entity.type
_entity.pdbx_description
1 polymer ?
#
loop_
_entity_poly.entity_id
_entity_poly.type
_entity_poly.pdbx_seq_one_letter_code
_entity_poly.pdbx_strand_id
1 'polypeptide(L)'
;MTALDTLFPDGPRTDHEKSAVREVASAARLRDLVGDPRSRSPRAAGMSDTRELARRAEAAARSAVPFAAVAPAVASEAPRRRRKLDPLSLSAAALAVVAVVAAVTVGGIQAATASPAASALESLQADEATIQNAQQALTTTRDGIVADIATQTAEATALRAALLDTATVPDPLSSEGDVLEVTDPAPRQAAVAALDTYLAGLAAIDIPEAPDEYRRGDVDEDSLIEVGGAIDAAQERLEALDRETADMRTVRGTLDALRPAAAPALTAFAGSFIPSAESATEERLGAGEPFRIAVTQTADAAAAADPWSADAQTAYAAYRDAFGALVEDQLRAEREEADRRAAEQQQQQSFPQNPGTGGTTPPDPVESPAPTEPDTQDGDGTP
;
A
#
# COMPACT_ATOMS: atom_id res chain seq x y z
N MET A 1 -39.32 -40.14 -22.31
CA MET A 1 -38.12 -39.71 -21.57
C MET A 1 -36.97 -40.56 -22.06
N THR A 2 -36.17 -40.02 -22.98
CA THR A 2 -35.04 -40.68 -23.66
C THR A 2 -33.78 -39.90 -23.30
N ALA A 3 -32.83 -40.58 -22.68
CA ALA A 3 -31.60 -40.01 -22.15
C ALA A 3 -30.60 -39.70 -23.29
N LEU A 4 -29.82 -38.63 -23.11
CA LEU A 4 -28.83 -38.09 -24.05
C LEU A 4 -27.69 -39.06 -24.43
N ASP A 5 -27.56 -40.20 -23.74
CA ASP A 5 -26.48 -41.18 -23.96
C ASP A 5 -26.63 -42.02 -25.24
N THR A 6 -27.77 -41.98 -25.94
CA THR A 6 -27.95 -42.70 -27.21
C THR A 6 -27.48 -41.93 -28.45
N LEU A 7 -27.05 -40.67 -28.31
CA LEU A 7 -26.68 -39.82 -29.45
C LEU A 7 -25.19 -39.82 -29.82
N PHE A 8 -24.32 -40.47 -29.03
CA PHE A 8 -22.87 -40.51 -29.31
C PHE A 8 -22.25 -41.89 -28.99
N PRO A 9 -22.54 -42.95 -29.75
CA PRO A 9 -21.95 -44.28 -29.53
C PRO A 9 -20.45 -44.36 -29.87
N ASP A 10 -19.89 -43.36 -30.57
CA ASP A 10 -18.47 -43.28 -30.94
C ASP A 10 -17.84 -41.96 -30.47
N GLY A 11 -17.74 -41.81 -29.14
CA GLY A 11 -16.83 -40.83 -28.54
C GLY A 11 -15.37 -41.14 -28.90
N PRO A 12 -14.50 -40.12 -28.98
CA PRO A 12 -13.14 -40.28 -29.50
C PRO A 12 -12.33 -41.21 -28.59
N ARG A 13 -12.09 -42.42 -29.08
CA ARG A 13 -11.13 -43.35 -28.50
C ARG A 13 -9.74 -42.75 -28.64
N THR A 14 -9.08 -42.70 -27.50
CA THR A 14 -7.67 -42.41 -27.25
C THR A 14 -6.73 -43.23 -28.15
N ASP A 15 -6.28 -42.64 -29.26
CA ASP A 15 -5.07 -43.06 -29.96
C ASP A 15 -3.95 -42.03 -29.69
N HIS A 16 -3.56 -41.89 -28.42
CA HIS A 16 -2.54 -40.92 -28.00
C HIS A 16 -1.09 -41.34 -28.31
N GLU A 17 -0.84 -42.54 -28.84
CA GLU A 17 0.55 -42.99 -29.09
C GLU A 17 1.08 -42.68 -30.50
N LYS A 18 0.24 -42.27 -31.46
CA LYS A 18 0.70 -41.96 -32.84
C LYS A 18 0.72 -40.48 -33.20
N SER A 19 0.24 -39.59 -32.32
CA SER A 19 0.20 -38.14 -32.57
C SER A 19 1.56 -37.46 -32.35
N ALA A 20 2.32 -37.89 -31.35
CA ALA A 20 3.58 -37.24 -30.97
C ALA A 20 4.64 -37.29 -32.09
N VAL A 21 4.69 -38.38 -32.87
CA VAL A 21 5.69 -38.52 -33.96
C VAL A 21 5.35 -37.62 -35.16
N ARG A 22 4.06 -37.34 -35.40
CA ARG A 22 3.64 -36.41 -36.46
C ARG A 22 3.87 -34.95 -36.06
N GLU A 23 3.64 -34.61 -34.79
CA GLU A 23 3.88 -33.25 -34.26
C GLU A 23 5.37 -32.87 -34.32
N VAL A 24 6.27 -33.80 -34.01
CA VAL A 24 7.73 -33.56 -34.08
C VAL A 24 8.19 -33.35 -35.52
N ALA A 25 7.63 -34.09 -36.48
CA ALA A 25 7.93 -33.92 -37.90
C ALA A 25 7.38 -32.60 -38.49
N SER A 26 6.20 -32.15 -38.04
CA SER A 26 5.66 -30.85 -38.43
C SER A 26 6.41 -29.68 -37.78
N ALA A 27 6.86 -29.83 -36.52
CA ALA A 27 7.62 -28.80 -35.83
C ALA A 27 9.01 -28.59 -36.46
N ALA A 28 9.66 -29.66 -36.93
CA ALA A 28 10.93 -29.56 -37.64
C ALA A 28 10.79 -28.83 -38.99
N ARG A 29 9.74 -29.12 -39.77
CA ARG A 29 9.47 -28.41 -41.04
C ARG A 29 9.09 -26.95 -40.85
N LEU A 30 8.37 -26.62 -39.78
CA LEU A 30 8.05 -25.23 -39.42
C LEU A 30 9.30 -24.44 -39.01
N ARG A 31 10.25 -25.07 -38.33
CA ARG A 31 11.52 -24.46 -37.94
C ARG A 31 12.42 -24.15 -39.14
N ASP A 32 12.38 -25.00 -40.17
CA ASP A 32 13.08 -24.80 -41.45
C ASP A 32 12.46 -23.66 -42.29
N LEU A 33 11.13 -23.48 -42.22
CA LEU A 33 10.40 -22.46 -43.00
C LEU A 33 10.38 -21.07 -42.35
N VAL A 34 10.37 -21.00 -41.01
CA VAL A 34 10.15 -19.75 -40.26
C VAL A 34 11.41 -19.29 -39.51
N GLY A 35 12.44 -20.14 -39.45
CA GLY A 35 13.65 -19.91 -38.66
C GLY A 35 13.46 -20.27 -37.19
N ASP A 36 14.58 -20.37 -36.47
CA ASP A 36 14.60 -20.79 -35.06
C ASP A 36 13.77 -19.82 -34.20
N PRO A 37 12.82 -20.31 -33.38
CA PRO A 37 12.05 -19.44 -32.50
C PRO A 37 13.02 -18.74 -31.56
N ARG A 38 12.96 -17.40 -31.52
CA ARG A 38 13.77 -16.59 -30.62
C ARG A 38 13.50 -17.06 -29.18
N SER A 39 14.42 -17.84 -28.61
CA SER A 39 14.40 -18.27 -27.21
C SER A 39 14.77 -17.09 -26.31
N ARG A 40 13.92 -16.06 -26.30
CA ARG A 40 13.88 -15.09 -25.22
C ARG A 40 12.69 -15.48 -24.37
N SER A 41 12.92 -16.33 -23.37
CA SER A 41 12.04 -16.32 -22.21
C SER A 41 11.93 -14.86 -21.76
N PRO A 42 10.72 -14.28 -21.71
CA PRO A 42 10.56 -12.98 -21.07
C PRO A 42 11.04 -13.15 -19.64
N ARG A 43 12.15 -12.50 -19.32
CA ARG A 43 12.58 -12.31 -17.94
C ARG A 43 11.39 -11.64 -17.26
N ALA A 44 10.84 -12.26 -16.21
CA ALA A 44 9.76 -11.65 -15.43
C ALA A 44 10.25 -10.25 -15.03
N ALA A 45 9.69 -9.21 -15.66
CA ALA A 45 9.97 -7.84 -15.30
C ALA A 45 9.43 -7.69 -13.88
N GLY A 46 10.33 -7.45 -12.92
CA GLY A 46 9.93 -7.21 -11.55
C GLY A 46 8.98 -6.02 -11.52
N MET A 47 7.97 -6.06 -10.65
CA MET A 47 7.02 -4.96 -10.44
C MET A 47 7.71 -3.63 -10.04
N SER A 48 9.02 -3.64 -9.82
CA SER A 48 9.86 -2.44 -9.70
C SER A 48 9.88 -1.61 -10.98
N ASP A 49 9.91 -2.24 -12.16
CA ASP A 49 10.06 -1.52 -13.43
C ASP A 49 8.79 -0.77 -13.81
N THR A 50 7.61 -1.31 -13.49
CA THR A 50 6.32 -0.63 -13.70
C THR A 50 6.12 0.52 -12.73
N ARG A 51 6.53 0.38 -11.46
CA ARG A 51 6.51 1.48 -10.48
C ARG A 51 7.52 2.58 -10.81
N GLU A 52 8.67 2.22 -11.37
CA GLU A 52 9.68 3.20 -11.81
C GLU A 52 9.23 3.92 -13.09
N LEU A 53 8.58 3.22 -14.02
CA LEU A 53 7.92 3.84 -15.19
C LEU A 53 6.79 4.79 -14.77
N ALA A 54 5.93 4.39 -13.83
CA ALA A 54 4.88 5.26 -13.29
C ALA A 54 5.49 6.50 -12.62
N ARG A 55 6.53 6.34 -11.81
CA ARG A 55 7.25 7.47 -11.19
C ARG A 55 7.90 8.40 -12.21
N ARG A 56 8.45 7.86 -13.31
CA ARG A 56 9.04 8.65 -14.39
C ARG A 56 7.98 9.38 -15.21
N ALA A 57 6.83 8.76 -15.47
CA ALA A 57 5.69 9.39 -16.14
C ALA A 57 5.11 10.52 -15.29
N GLU A 58 4.97 10.30 -13.98
CA GLU A 58 4.48 11.31 -13.04
C GLU A 58 5.47 12.47 -12.85
N ALA A 59 6.78 12.18 -12.83
CA ALA A 59 7.81 13.21 -12.84
C ALA A 59 7.83 14.01 -14.15
N ALA A 60 7.57 13.36 -15.29
CA ALA A 60 7.44 14.03 -16.59
C ALA A 60 6.22 14.94 -16.62
N ALA A 61 5.06 14.48 -16.14
CA ALA A 61 3.84 15.27 -16.02
C ALA A 61 4.01 16.49 -15.10
N ARG A 62 4.74 16.35 -13.99
CA ARG A 62 5.09 17.47 -13.09
C ARG A 62 6.08 18.47 -13.69
N SER A 63 6.85 18.07 -14.70
CA SER A 63 7.86 18.92 -15.36
C SER A 63 7.41 19.55 -16.67
N ALA A 64 6.22 19.20 -17.16
CA ALA A 64 5.64 19.77 -18.37
C ALA A 64 5.18 21.21 -18.07
N VAL A 65 5.99 22.19 -18.50
CA VAL A 65 5.61 23.61 -18.50
C VAL A 65 4.81 23.90 -19.77
N PRO A 66 3.66 24.60 -19.71
CA PRO A 66 2.87 24.92 -20.89
C PRO A 66 3.66 25.82 -21.85
N PHE A 67 3.59 25.51 -23.14
CA PHE A 67 4.12 26.31 -24.23
C PHE A 67 3.19 27.52 -24.44
N ALA A 68 3.35 28.57 -23.62
CA ALA A 68 2.76 29.87 -23.92
C ALA A 68 3.60 30.54 -25.02
N ALA A 69 3.03 30.66 -26.22
CA ALA A 69 3.60 31.46 -27.30
C ALA A 69 3.48 32.94 -26.94
N VAL A 70 4.54 33.51 -26.36
CA VAL A 70 4.69 34.97 -26.20
C VAL A 70 6.05 35.39 -26.76
N ALA A 71 6.03 36.37 -27.67
CA ALA A 71 7.19 36.99 -28.30
C ALA A 71 8.12 37.69 -27.27
N PRO A 72 9.41 37.91 -27.58
CA PRO A 72 10.43 38.13 -26.57
C PRO A 72 10.46 39.58 -26.07
N ALA A 73 10.32 39.75 -24.76
CA ALA A 73 10.77 40.94 -24.03
C ALA A 73 12.09 40.64 -23.31
N VAL A 74 13.00 41.60 -23.38
CA VAL A 74 14.40 41.50 -22.95
C VAL A 74 14.57 41.66 -21.44
N ALA A 75 15.57 40.94 -20.89
CA ALA A 75 16.19 41.02 -19.55
C ALA A 75 15.40 40.39 -18.37
N SER A 76 16.01 39.70 -17.39
CA SER A 76 17.36 39.81 -16.84
C SER A 76 17.87 38.47 -16.26
N GLU A 77 19.18 38.42 -16.05
CA GLU A 77 20.01 37.29 -15.70
C GLU A 77 19.92 36.92 -14.19
N ALA A 78 19.64 35.65 -13.87
CA ALA A 78 19.78 35.09 -12.54
C ALA A 78 20.51 33.72 -12.60
N PRO A 79 21.45 33.44 -11.67
CA PRO A 79 22.48 32.43 -11.87
C PRO A 79 21.96 31.00 -11.70
N ARG A 80 22.03 30.21 -12.78
CA ARG A 80 21.63 28.79 -12.79
C ARG A 80 22.73 27.89 -12.22
N ARG A 81 22.37 27.10 -11.19
CA ARG A 81 23.13 25.92 -10.72
C ARG A 81 23.24 24.90 -11.85
N ARG A 82 24.46 24.42 -12.10
CA ARG A 82 24.80 23.44 -13.13
C ARG A 82 24.14 22.08 -12.85
N ARG A 83 23.10 21.73 -13.59
CA ARG A 83 22.67 20.33 -13.79
C ARG A 83 23.31 19.80 -15.07
N LYS A 84 23.88 18.60 -14.99
CA LYS A 84 24.53 17.90 -16.11
C LYS A 84 23.47 17.59 -17.17
N LEU A 85 23.70 18.04 -18.39
CA LEU A 85 22.85 17.79 -19.55
C LEU A 85 23.10 16.37 -20.06
N ASP A 86 22.02 15.62 -20.22
CA ASP A 86 22.01 14.31 -20.86
C ASP A 86 21.97 14.50 -22.39
N PRO A 87 23.01 14.09 -23.14
CA PRO A 87 23.14 14.39 -24.57
C PRO A 87 22.09 13.68 -25.47
N LEU A 88 21.29 12.76 -24.92
CA LEU A 88 20.25 12.04 -25.66
C LEU A 88 18.88 12.74 -25.68
N SER A 89 18.56 13.60 -24.71
CA SER A 89 17.30 14.38 -24.73
C SER A 89 17.40 15.62 -25.62
N LEU A 90 18.62 16.12 -25.83
CA LEU A 90 18.90 17.30 -26.65
C LEU A 90 18.80 16.99 -28.17
N SER A 91 18.99 15.73 -28.59
CA SER A 91 18.85 15.31 -29.98
C SER A 91 17.39 15.10 -30.40
N ALA A 92 16.53 14.60 -29.49
CA ALA A 92 15.10 14.39 -29.76
C ALA A 92 14.33 15.72 -29.87
N ALA A 93 14.63 16.70 -29.00
CA ALA A 93 14.03 18.03 -29.07
C ALA A 93 14.50 18.82 -30.31
N ALA A 94 15.75 18.66 -30.73
CA ALA A 94 16.28 19.32 -31.94
C ALA A 94 15.67 18.75 -33.24
N LEU A 95 15.40 17.45 -33.31
CA LEU A 95 14.75 16.83 -34.48
C LEU A 95 13.28 17.24 -34.65
N ALA A 96 12.54 17.42 -33.55
CA ALA A 96 11.16 17.91 -33.59
C ALA A 96 11.09 19.37 -34.11
N VAL A 97 12.01 20.24 -33.69
CA VAL A 97 12.06 21.64 -34.14
C VAL A 97 12.50 21.74 -35.61
N VAL A 98 13.44 20.91 -36.06
CA VAL A 98 13.88 20.89 -37.46
C VAL A 98 12.79 20.34 -38.40
N ALA A 99 11.98 19.38 -37.95
CA ALA A 99 10.84 18.88 -38.73
C ALA A 99 9.74 19.95 -38.90
N VAL A 100 9.46 20.74 -37.85
CA VAL A 100 8.49 21.85 -37.89
C VAL A 100 8.98 22.99 -38.80
N VAL A 101 10.28 23.32 -38.77
CA VAL A 101 10.85 24.39 -39.61
C VAL A 101 10.97 23.98 -41.09
N ALA A 102 11.20 22.69 -41.38
CA ALA A 102 11.24 22.18 -42.76
C ALA A 102 9.85 22.13 -43.43
N ALA A 103 8.77 21.94 -42.65
CA ALA A 103 7.40 21.97 -43.18
C ALA A 103 6.95 23.39 -43.60
N VAL A 104 7.43 24.42 -42.91
CA VAL A 104 7.03 25.83 -43.14
C VAL A 104 7.58 26.41 -44.46
N THR A 105 8.67 25.85 -45.01
CA THR A 105 9.35 26.45 -46.18
C THR A 105 8.89 25.93 -47.55
N VAL A 106 8.17 24.80 -47.62
CA VAL A 106 7.72 24.20 -48.90
C VAL A 106 6.26 24.54 -49.26
N GLY A 107 5.43 24.99 -48.31
CA GLY A 107 4.02 25.35 -48.55
C GLY A 107 3.77 26.73 -49.20
N GLY A 108 4.78 27.60 -49.29
CA GLY A 108 4.60 29.02 -49.59
C GLY A 108 4.18 29.38 -51.03
N ILE A 109 4.16 28.44 -51.99
CA ILE A 109 3.94 28.76 -53.42
C ILE A 109 2.60 28.23 -53.97
N GLN A 110 1.90 27.31 -53.28
CA GLN A 110 0.51 26.94 -53.62
C GLN A 110 -0.56 27.76 -52.87
N ALA A 111 -0.15 28.56 -51.87
CA ALA A 111 -1.04 29.37 -51.03
C ALA A 111 -1.76 30.54 -51.76
N ALA A 112 -1.43 30.84 -53.02
CA ALA A 112 -2.04 31.96 -53.75
C ALA A 112 -3.45 31.67 -54.31
N THR A 113 -3.97 30.45 -54.17
CA THR A 113 -5.36 30.09 -54.54
C THR A 113 -6.14 29.40 -53.42
N ALA A 114 -5.54 29.26 -52.24
CA ALA A 114 -6.24 28.70 -51.09
C ALA A 114 -7.28 29.71 -50.61
N SER A 115 -8.55 29.30 -50.65
CA SER A 115 -9.66 30.04 -50.05
C SER A 115 -9.34 30.29 -48.56
N PRO A 116 -9.43 31.53 -48.05
CA PRO A 116 -9.30 31.81 -46.62
C PRO A 116 -10.24 30.97 -45.75
N ALA A 117 -11.39 30.56 -46.28
CA ALA A 117 -12.33 29.67 -45.58
C ALA A 117 -11.75 28.27 -45.41
N ALA A 118 -11.02 27.75 -46.40
CA ALA A 118 -10.40 26.42 -46.32
C ALA A 118 -9.32 26.37 -45.23
N SER A 119 -8.50 27.43 -45.10
CA SER A 119 -7.50 27.51 -44.01
C SER A 119 -8.14 27.69 -42.63
N ALA A 120 -9.25 28.43 -42.54
CA ALA A 120 -9.99 28.58 -41.29
C ALA A 120 -10.63 27.25 -40.83
N LEU A 121 -11.19 26.47 -41.77
CA LEU A 121 -11.71 25.14 -41.51
C LEU A 121 -10.62 24.15 -41.06
N GLU A 122 -9.43 24.21 -41.66
CA GLU A 122 -8.30 23.39 -41.20
C GLU A 122 -7.89 23.72 -39.76
N SER A 123 -7.85 25.02 -39.41
CA SER A 123 -7.61 25.45 -38.02
C SER A 123 -8.71 24.96 -37.07
N LEU A 124 -9.98 25.10 -37.47
CA LEU A 124 -11.12 24.62 -36.68
C LEU A 124 -11.01 23.11 -36.43
N GLN A 125 -10.72 22.31 -37.46
CA GLN A 125 -10.54 20.86 -37.32
C GLN A 125 -9.38 20.49 -36.38
N ALA A 126 -8.29 21.28 -36.39
CA ALA A 126 -7.19 21.09 -35.45
C ALA A 126 -7.60 21.40 -34.00
N ASP A 127 -8.39 22.46 -33.79
CA ASP A 127 -8.94 22.81 -32.47
C ASP A 127 -9.93 21.74 -31.99
N GLU A 128 -10.80 21.24 -32.86
CA GLU A 128 -11.75 20.15 -32.57
C GLU A 128 -11.02 18.87 -32.14
N ALA A 129 -9.97 18.49 -32.85
CA ALA A 129 -9.14 17.35 -32.47
C ALA A 129 -8.47 17.57 -31.11
N THR A 130 -8.03 18.80 -30.82
CA THR A 130 -7.47 19.18 -29.52
C THR A 130 -8.50 19.07 -28.40
N ILE A 131 -9.72 19.55 -28.63
CA ILE A 131 -10.86 19.44 -27.70
C ILE A 131 -11.15 17.97 -27.39
N GLN A 132 -11.28 17.12 -28.41
CA GLN A 132 -11.56 15.69 -28.22
C GLN A 132 -10.48 14.98 -27.40
N ASN A 133 -9.20 15.25 -27.69
CA ASN A 133 -8.08 14.71 -26.94
C ASN A 133 -8.08 15.19 -25.47
N ALA A 134 -8.35 16.48 -25.25
CA ALA A 134 -8.43 17.06 -23.90
C ALA A 134 -9.61 16.46 -23.10
N GLN A 135 -10.78 16.28 -23.72
CA GLN A 135 -11.93 15.63 -23.10
C GLN A 135 -11.64 14.17 -22.72
N GLN A 136 -10.98 13.41 -23.60
CA GLN A 136 -10.59 12.03 -23.31
C GLN A 136 -9.59 11.95 -22.15
N ALA A 137 -8.61 12.86 -22.12
CA ALA A 137 -7.62 12.94 -21.05
C ALA A 137 -8.26 13.31 -19.70
N LEU A 138 -9.21 14.25 -19.69
CA LEU A 138 -9.97 14.62 -18.51
C LEU A 138 -10.82 13.47 -17.98
N THR A 139 -11.55 12.80 -18.87
CA THR A 139 -12.37 11.63 -18.51
C THR A 139 -11.51 10.53 -17.89
N THR A 140 -10.38 10.20 -18.52
CA THR A 140 -9.43 9.20 -17.99
C THR A 140 -8.88 9.59 -16.62
N THR A 141 -8.55 10.87 -16.43
CA THR A 141 -8.04 11.39 -15.15
C THR A 141 -9.09 11.33 -14.06
N ARG A 142 -10.32 11.73 -14.37
CA ARG A 142 -11.48 11.65 -13.49
C ARG A 142 -11.74 10.22 -13.04
N ASP A 143 -11.84 9.29 -13.98
CA ASP A 143 -12.09 7.87 -13.70
C ASP A 143 -10.97 7.27 -12.85
N GLY A 144 -9.72 7.64 -13.12
CA GLY A 144 -8.57 7.27 -12.30
C GLY A 144 -8.69 7.77 -10.85
N ILE A 145 -9.09 9.03 -10.65
CA ILE A 145 -9.28 9.60 -9.30
C ILE A 145 -10.45 8.92 -8.57
N VAL A 146 -11.56 8.64 -9.26
CA VAL A 146 -12.69 7.89 -8.68
C VAL A 146 -12.25 6.50 -8.23
N ALA A 147 -11.50 5.78 -9.08
CA ALA A 147 -10.99 4.45 -8.76
C ALA A 147 -9.99 4.48 -7.59
N ASP A 148 -9.12 5.49 -7.55
CA ASP A 148 -8.16 5.68 -6.46
C ASP A 148 -8.88 5.95 -5.13
N ILE A 149 -9.91 6.80 -5.11
CA ILE A 149 -10.70 7.08 -3.90
C ILE A 149 -11.41 5.81 -3.42
N ALA A 150 -12.02 5.04 -4.33
CA ALA A 150 -12.67 3.78 -3.96
C ALA A 150 -11.68 2.78 -3.35
N THR A 151 -10.50 2.64 -3.96
CA THR A 151 -9.43 1.76 -3.47
C THR A 151 -8.94 2.20 -2.09
N GLN A 152 -8.61 3.48 -1.93
CA GLN A 152 -8.14 4.05 -0.67
C GLN A 152 -9.19 3.94 0.45
N THR A 153 -10.47 4.09 0.12
CA THR A 153 -11.58 3.91 1.07
C THR A 153 -11.65 2.47 1.56
N ALA A 154 -11.56 1.49 0.66
CA ALA A 154 -11.56 0.07 1.02
C ALA A 154 -10.35 -0.30 1.88
N GLU A 155 -9.15 0.15 1.50
CA GLU A 155 -7.91 -0.08 2.25
C GLU A 155 -7.98 0.51 3.66
N ALA A 156 -8.40 1.77 3.79
CA ALA A 156 -8.51 2.42 5.10
C ALA A 156 -9.61 1.81 5.97
N THR A 157 -10.71 1.33 5.37
CA THR A 157 -11.75 0.60 6.10
C THR A 157 -11.23 -0.74 6.64
N ALA A 158 -10.47 -1.48 5.83
CA ALA A 158 -9.85 -2.74 6.26
C ALA A 158 -8.80 -2.50 7.37
N LEU A 159 -7.96 -1.48 7.21
CA LEU A 159 -6.98 -1.09 8.23
C LEU A 159 -7.67 -0.70 9.55
N ARG A 160 -8.74 0.11 9.47
CA ARG A 160 -9.53 0.48 10.64
C ARG A 160 -10.09 -0.75 11.35
N ALA A 161 -10.61 -1.72 10.60
CA ALA A 161 -11.11 -2.97 11.17
C ALA A 161 -9.97 -3.75 11.86
N ALA A 162 -8.79 -3.86 11.24
CA ALA A 162 -7.63 -4.54 11.82
C ALA A 162 -7.16 -3.89 13.13
N LEU A 163 -7.16 -2.55 13.21
CA LEU A 163 -6.82 -1.83 14.46
C LEU A 163 -7.79 -2.16 15.60
N LEU A 164 -9.09 -2.24 15.31
CA LEU A 164 -10.11 -2.57 16.29
C LEU A 164 -10.07 -4.04 16.69
N ASP A 165 -9.81 -4.93 15.73
CA ASP A 165 -9.71 -6.37 15.94
C ASP A 165 -8.48 -6.76 16.79
N THR A 166 -7.44 -5.93 16.75
CA THR A 166 -6.20 -6.07 17.56
C THR A 166 -6.34 -5.48 18.97
N ALA A 167 -7.45 -4.80 19.27
CA ALA A 167 -7.61 -4.11 20.56
C ALA A 167 -7.58 -5.06 21.76
N THR A 168 -8.23 -6.22 21.60
CA THR A 168 -8.56 -7.09 22.74
C THR A 168 -8.50 -8.58 22.40
N VAL A 169 -8.25 -9.40 23.41
CA VAL A 169 -8.49 -10.86 23.37
C VAL A 169 -9.50 -11.24 24.45
N PRO A 170 -10.25 -12.34 24.30
CA PRO A 170 -11.12 -12.86 25.36
C PRO A 170 -10.31 -13.13 26.64
N ASP A 171 -10.86 -12.80 27.81
CA ASP A 171 -10.29 -13.18 29.09
C ASP A 171 -10.63 -14.65 29.41
N PRO A 172 -9.67 -15.59 29.35
CA PRO A 172 -9.91 -17.00 29.68
C PRO A 172 -10.29 -17.27 31.13
N LEU A 173 -10.15 -16.30 32.05
CA LEU A 173 -10.62 -16.41 33.43
C LEU A 173 -12.06 -15.89 33.61
N SER A 174 -12.56 -15.08 32.69
CA SER A 174 -13.91 -14.54 32.79
C SER A 174 -14.94 -15.52 32.22
N SER A 175 -15.92 -15.87 33.06
CA SER A 175 -17.10 -16.60 32.63
C SER A 175 -18.17 -15.71 31.97
N GLU A 176 -18.03 -14.39 32.06
CA GLU A 176 -18.99 -13.39 31.57
C GLU A 176 -18.60 -12.81 30.20
N GLY A 177 -17.47 -13.25 29.64
CA GLY A 177 -16.97 -12.80 28.34
C GLY A 177 -16.22 -11.48 28.40
N ASP A 178 -15.58 -11.18 29.54
CA ASP A 178 -14.68 -10.03 29.63
C ASP A 178 -13.51 -10.15 28.66
N VAL A 179 -12.86 -9.03 28.41
CA VAL A 179 -11.76 -8.92 27.45
C VAL A 179 -10.52 -8.32 28.10
N LEU A 180 -9.36 -8.77 27.65
CA LEU A 180 -8.07 -8.21 28.02
C LEU A 180 -7.60 -7.26 26.92
N GLU A 181 -7.11 -6.09 27.31
CA GLU A 181 -6.49 -5.14 26.39
C GLU A 181 -5.14 -5.68 25.93
N VAL A 182 -4.95 -5.72 24.61
CA VAL A 182 -3.73 -6.22 23.96
C VAL A 182 -2.78 -5.07 23.62
N THR A 183 -3.34 -3.90 23.32
CA THR A 183 -2.61 -2.70 22.90
C THR A 183 -2.98 -1.52 23.79
N ASP A 184 -2.10 -0.53 23.91
CA ASP A 184 -2.41 0.71 24.61
C ASP A 184 -3.62 1.41 23.96
N PRO A 185 -4.71 1.69 24.70
CA PRO A 185 -5.91 2.30 24.16
C PRO A 185 -5.66 3.72 23.61
N ALA A 186 -4.74 4.50 24.18
CA ALA A 186 -4.53 5.89 23.80
C ALA A 186 -4.01 6.06 22.35
N PRO A 187 -2.87 5.46 21.94
CA PRO A 187 -2.40 5.54 20.57
C PRO A 187 -3.34 4.85 19.58
N ARG A 188 -4.02 3.77 20.00
CA ARG A 188 -5.04 3.09 19.17
C ARG A 188 -6.21 4.02 18.85
N GLN A 189 -6.79 4.69 19.85
CA GLN A 189 -7.89 5.63 19.65
C GLN A 189 -7.48 6.81 18.76
N ALA A 190 -6.26 7.33 18.92
CA ALA A 190 -5.72 8.38 18.06
C ALA A 190 -5.59 7.92 16.60
N ALA A 191 -5.09 6.70 16.37
CA ALA A 191 -4.99 6.11 15.03
C ALA A 191 -6.37 5.89 14.38
N VAL A 192 -7.35 5.38 15.13
CA VAL A 192 -8.73 5.22 14.63
C VAL A 192 -9.35 6.57 14.29
N ALA A 193 -9.21 7.58 15.15
CA ALA A 193 -9.72 8.93 14.88
C ALA A 193 -9.06 9.57 13.64
N ALA A 194 -7.77 9.34 13.43
CA ALA A 194 -7.05 9.79 12.24
C ALA A 194 -7.56 9.09 10.97
N LEU A 195 -7.85 7.78 11.03
CA LEU A 195 -8.47 7.06 9.91
C LEU A 195 -9.91 7.51 9.64
N ASP A 196 -10.69 7.79 10.69
CA ASP A 196 -12.06 8.32 10.53
C ASP A 196 -12.02 9.70 9.86
N THR A 197 -11.05 10.55 10.22
CA THR A 197 -10.83 11.84 9.55
C THR A 197 -10.38 11.65 8.10
N TYR A 198 -9.50 10.69 7.82
CA TYR A 198 -9.06 10.36 6.47
C TYR A 198 -10.22 9.86 5.59
N LEU A 199 -11.04 8.94 6.09
CA LEU A 199 -12.23 8.42 5.41
C LEU A 199 -13.26 9.52 5.16
N ALA A 200 -13.51 10.38 6.15
CA ALA A 200 -14.37 11.55 5.98
C ALA A 200 -13.80 12.52 4.92
N GLY A 201 -12.47 12.71 4.90
CA GLY A 201 -11.77 13.50 3.89
C GLY A 201 -11.95 12.93 2.47
N LEU A 202 -11.81 11.61 2.30
CA LEU A 202 -12.06 10.93 1.02
C LEU A 202 -13.52 11.12 0.56
N ALA A 203 -14.48 10.95 1.48
CA ALA A 203 -15.90 11.11 1.18
C ALA A 203 -16.29 12.57 0.88
N ALA A 204 -15.52 13.54 1.36
CA ALA A 204 -15.74 14.96 1.13
C ALA A 204 -15.10 15.47 -0.17
N ILE A 205 -14.32 14.65 -0.89
CA ILE A 205 -13.78 15.04 -2.19
C ILE A 205 -14.92 15.10 -3.20
N ASP A 206 -15.24 16.32 -3.63
CA ASP A 206 -16.16 16.56 -4.73
C ASP A 206 -15.42 16.44 -6.06
N ILE A 207 -15.88 15.53 -6.92
CA ILE A 207 -15.28 15.26 -8.22
C ILE A 207 -16.20 15.88 -9.27
N PRO A 208 -15.70 16.85 -10.06
CA PRO A 208 -16.46 17.44 -11.14
C PRO A 208 -17.09 16.38 -12.07
N GLU A 209 -18.28 16.67 -12.58
CA GLU A 209 -18.90 15.84 -13.61
C GLU A 209 -18.04 15.82 -14.88
N ALA A 210 -18.16 14.75 -15.67
CA ALA A 210 -17.43 14.67 -16.92
C ALA A 210 -17.94 15.77 -17.87
N PRO A 211 -17.04 16.43 -18.62
CA PRO A 211 -17.46 17.39 -19.62
C PRO A 211 -18.36 16.74 -20.68
N ASP A 212 -19.40 17.45 -21.09
CA ASP A 212 -20.22 17.04 -22.23
C ASP A 212 -19.36 16.82 -23.49
N GLU A 213 -19.66 15.76 -24.23
CA GLU A 213 -19.00 15.45 -25.50
C GLU A 213 -19.10 16.66 -26.45
N TYR A 214 -17.96 17.09 -26.98
CA TYR A 214 -17.96 18.18 -27.95
C TYR A 214 -18.59 17.72 -29.26
N ARG A 215 -19.58 18.49 -29.72
CA ARG A 215 -20.17 18.35 -31.05
C ARG A 215 -20.21 19.72 -31.70
N ARG A 216 -19.59 19.82 -32.88
CA ARG A 216 -19.74 21.00 -33.72
C ARG A 216 -21.23 21.16 -34.08
N GLY A 217 -21.74 22.39 -33.99
CA GLY A 217 -23.06 22.73 -34.51
C GLY A 217 -23.10 22.66 -36.04
N ASP A 218 -24.29 22.83 -36.63
CA ASP A 218 -24.39 23.02 -38.08
C ASP A 218 -23.74 24.37 -38.46
N VAL A 219 -22.75 24.34 -39.35
CA VAL A 219 -21.97 25.51 -39.80
C VAL A 219 -21.93 25.50 -41.32
N ASP A 220 -22.27 26.62 -41.96
CA ASP A 220 -22.04 26.83 -43.39
C ASP A 220 -20.54 27.07 -43.64
N GLU A 221 -19.88 26.04 -44.17
CA GLU A 221 -18.44 26.03 -44.46
C GLU A 221 -18.02 27.07 -45.52
N ASP A 222 -18.96 27.53 -46.36
CA ASP A 222 -18.72 28.59 -47.36
C ASP A 222 -18.88 30.00 -46.76
N SER A 223 -19.40 30.11 -45.54
CA SER A 223 -19.60 31.36 -44.81
C SER A 223 -18.47 31.61 -43.82
N LEU A 224 -17.58 32.56 -44.15
CA LEU A 224 -16.48 32.97 -43.25
C LEU A 224 -16.96 33.46 -41.88
N ILE A 225 -18.16 34.04 -41.80
CA ILE A 225 -18.72 34.52 -40.54
C ILE A 225 -19.12 33.33 -39.65
N GLU A 226 -19.74 32.29 -40.23
CA GLU A 226 -20.15 31.10 -39.48
C GLU A 226 -18.94 30.27 -39.06
N VAL A 227 -17.95 30.07 -39.94
CA VAL A 227 -16.68 29.41 -39.60
C VAL A 227 -15.93 30.18 -38.51
N GLY A 228 -15.88 31.50 -38.59
CA GLY A 228 -15.30 32.34 -37.54
C GLY A 228 -15.98 32.15 -36.18
N GLY A 229 -17.32 32.15 -36.15
CA GLY A 229 -18.08 31.87 -34.93
C GLY A 229 -17.86 30.47 -34.38
N ALA A 230 -17.68 29.46 -35.23
CA ALA A 230 -17.36 28.10 -34.82
C ALA A 230 -15.96 27.99 -34.18
N ILE A 231 -14.98 28.74 -34.70
CA ILE A 231 -13.64 28.84 -34.10
C ILE A 231 -13.72 29.50 -32.73
N ASP A 232 -14.44 30.63 -32.60
CA ASP A 232 -14.61 31.30 -31.31
C ASP A 232 -15.24 30.37 -30.27
N ALA A 233 -16.27 29.60 -30.66
CA ALA A 233 -16.91 28.60 -29.79
C ALA A 233 -15.97 27.43 -29.41
N ALA A 234 -15.13 26.97 -30.34
CA ALA A 234 -14.11 25.96 -30.06
C ALA A 234 -13.06 26.48 -29.06
N GLN A 235 -12.63 27.73 -29.20
CA GLN A 235 -11.69 28.37 -28.28
C GLN A 235 -12.29 28.54 -26.88
N GLU A 236 -13.55 28.97 -26.77
CA GLU A 236 -14.26 29.04 -25.48
C GLU A 236 -14.34 27.64 -24.82
N ARG A 237 -14.56 26.59 -25.61
CA ARG A 237 -14.56 25.22 -25.10
C ARG A 237 -13.19 24.79 -24.60
N LEU A 238 -12.11 25.14 -25.30
CA LEU A 238 -10.75 24.86 -24.84
C LEU A 238 -10.45 25.56 -23.51
N GLU A 239 -10.83 26.83 -23.35
CA GLU A 239 -10.69 27.56 -22.08
C GLU A 239 -11.48 26.91 -20.94
N ALA A 240 -12.67 26.36 -21.24
CA ALA A 240 -13.44 25.60 -20.26
C ALA A 240 -12.73 24.31 -19.83
N LEU A 241 -12.18 23.55 -20.78
CA LEU A 241 -11.43 22.32 -20.49
C LEU A 241 -10.15 22.60 -19.69
N ASP A 242 -9.48 23.72 -19.95
CA ASP A 242 -8.31 24.14 -19.16
C ASP A 242 -8.68 24.43 -17.70
N ARG A 243 -9.83 25.07 -17.46
CA ARG A 243 -10.37 25.29 -16.11
C ARG A 243 -10.70 23.97 -15.41
N GLU A 244 -11.44 23.08 -16.08
CA GLU A 244 -11.75 21.74 -15.54
C GLU A 244 -10.48 20.94 -15.24
N THR A 245 -9.44 21.06 -16.07
CA THR A 245 -8.14 20.42 -15.82
C THR A 245 -7.47 20.99 -14.57
N ALA A 246 -7.54 22.30 -14.35
CA ALA A 246 -7.03 22.92 -13.12
C ALA A 246 -7.80 22.46 -11.88
N ASP A 247 -9.12 22.30 -11.99
CA ASP A 247 -9.97 21.77 -10.90
C ASP A 247 -9.59 20.32 -10.59
N MET A 248 -9.42 19.47 -11.61
CA MET A 248 -8.99 18.09 -11.41
C MET A 248 -7.60 17.97 -10.76
N ARG A 249 -6.67 18.87 -11.08
CA ARG A 249 -5.37 18.95 -10.39
C ARG A 249 -5.53 19.35 -8.92
N THR A 250 -6.48 20.24 -8.61
CA THR A 250 -6.80 20.64 -7.24
C THR A 250 -7.39 19.45 -6.47
N VAL A 251 -8.35 18.73 -7.06
CA VAL A 251 -8.90 17.48 -6.50
C VAL A 251 -7.80 16.47 -6.20
N ARG A 252 -6.87 16.26 -7.16
CA ARG A 252 -5.74 15.36 -6.96
C ARG A 252 -4.83 15.81 -5.81
N GLY A 253 -4.54 17.12 -5.73
CA GLY A 253 -3.75 17.69 -4.64
C GLY A 253 -4.40 17.47 -3.27
N THR A 254 -5.73 17.61 -3.18
CA THR A 254 -6.50 17.31 -1.96
C THR A 254 -6.37 15.83 -1.59
N LEU A 255 -6.58 14.92 -2.55
CA LEU A 255 -6.43 13.48 -2.33
C LEU A 255 -5.05 13.12 -1.80
N ASP A 256 -3.99 13.62 -2.45
CA ASP A 256 -2.59 13.32 -2.08
C ASP A 256 -2.21 13.90 -0.71
N ALA A 257 -2.91 14.95 -0.24
CA ALA A 257 -2.67 15.57 1.07
C ALA A 257 -3.31 14.83 2.25
N LEU A 258 -4.32 13.97 2.01
CA LEU A 258 -5.06 13.29 3.08
C LEU A 258 -4.19 12.27 3.83
N ARG A 259 -3.47 11.40 3.11
CA ARG A 259 -2.69 10.30 3.72
C ARG A 259 -1.56 10.81 4.64
N PRO A 260 -0.75 11.81 4.26
CA PRO A 260 0.28 12.37 5.14
C PRO A 260 -0.26 12.92 6.47
N ALA A 261 -1.50 13.41 6.51
CA ALA A 261 -2.11 13.92 7.74
C ALA A 261 -2.43 12.82 8.76
N ALA A 262 -2.81 11.63 8.31
CA ALA A 262 -3.12 10.48 9.18
C ALA A 262 -1.88 9.66 9.57
N ALA A 263 -0.81 9.72 8.78
CA ALA A 263 0.38 8.90 8.96
C ALA A 263 1.03 8.97 10.37
N PRO A 264 1.19 10.15 11.02
CA PRO A 264 1.83 10.22 12.33
C PRO A 264 1.10 9.42 13.43
N ALA A 265 -0.24 9.42 13.43
CA ALA A 265 -1.03 8.70 14.41
C ALA A 265 -0.89 7.18 14.23
N LEU A 266 -0.88 6.71 12.98
CA LEU A 266 -0.65 5.30 12.66
C LEU A 266 0.78 4.85 13.00
N THR A 267 1.78 5.68 12.74
CA THR A 267 3.16 5.41 13.15
C THR A 267 3.32 5.37 14.67
N ALA A 268 2.65 6.27 15.40
CA ALA A 268 2.66 6.25 16.86
C ALA A 268 2.01 4.97 17.42
N PHE A 269 0.91 4.51 16.81
CA PHE A 269 0.30 3.23 17.15
C PHE A 269 1.24 2.05 16.86
N ALA A 270 1.85 1.98 15.67
CA ALA A 270 2.84 0.94 15.35
C ALA A 270 4.03 0.96 16.33
N GLY A 271 4.48 2.14 16.76
CA GLY A 271 5.54 2.29 17.76
C GLY A 271 5.16 1.85 19.17
N SER A 272 3.87 1.65 19.47
CA SER A 272 3.42 1.21 20.80
C SER A 272 3.52 -0.31 21.03
N PHE A 273 3.64 -1.11 19.96
CA PHE A 273 3.67 -2.57 20.08
C PHE A 273 4.86 -3.09 20.90
N ILE A 274 6.06 -2.53 20.70
CA ILE A 274 7.27 -2.96 21.41
C ILE A 274 7.13 -2.76 22.93
N PRO A 275 6.87 -1.54 23.45
CA PRO A 275 6.71 -1.37 24.89
C PRO A 275 5.51 -2.13 25.48
N SER A 276 4.41 -2.30 24.71
CA SER A 276 3.28 -3.14 25.15
C SER A 276 3.68 -4.62 25.27
N ALA A 277 4.48 -5.14 24.34
CA ALA A 277 5.01 -6.50 24.39
C ALA A 277 5.95 -6.72 25.58
N GLU A 278 6.86 -5.78 25.84
CA GLU A 278 7.74 -5.80 27.01
C GLU A 278 6.92 -5.89 28.30
N SER A 279 5.96 -4.98 28.51
CA SER A 279 5.07 -5.00 29.68
C SER A 279 4.30 -6.32 29.80
N ALA A 280 3.72 -6.81 28.69
CA ALA A 280 2.94 -8.04 28.68
C ALA A 280 3.75 -9.27 29.09
N THR A 281 5.02 -9.34 28.66
CA THR A 281 5.93 -10.45 28.97
C THR A 281 6.51 -10.35 30.39
N GLU A 282 6.77 -9.14 30.90
CA GLU A 282 7.18 -8.90 32.29
C GLU A 282 6.09 -9.26 33.31
N GLU A 283 4.83 -9.00 32.99
CA GLU A 283 3.69 -9.38 33.83
C GLU A 283 3.45 -10.89 33.87
N ARG A 284 3.96 -11.64 32.88
CA ARG A 284 3.65 -13.07 32.64
C ARG A 284 4.92 -13.92 32.61
N LEU A 285 5.71 -13.82 33.68
CA LEU A 285 6.94 -14.60 33.84
C LEU A 285 6.70 -16.11 33.99
N GLY A 286 5.49 -16.52 34.39
CA GLY A 286 5.10 -17.94 34.51
C GLY A 286 4.89 -18.64 33.16
N ALA A 287 4.58 -17.87 32.10
CA ALA A 287 4.47 -18.41 30.75
C ALA A 287 5.82 -18.94 30.25
N GLY A 288 5.77 -19.85 29.30
CA GLY A 288 6.93 -20.40 28.63
C GLY A 288 7.68 -19.34 27.82
N GLU A 289 9.01 -19.44 27.83
CA GLU A 289 9.89 -18.64 26.98
C GLU A 289 9.49 -18.57 25.49
N PRO A 290 9.06 -19.66 24.81
CA PRO A 290 8.66 -19.57 23.41
C PRO A 290 7.46 -18.64 23.17
N PHE A 291 6.52 -18.52 24.12
CA PHE A 291 5.38 -17.61 23.98
C PHE A 291 5.79 -16.15 24.16
N ARG A 292 6.67 -15.87 25.13
CA ARG A 292 7.25 -14.53 25.29
C ARG A 292 8.02 -14.09 24.05
N ILE A 293 8.85 -14.97 23.49
CA ILE A 293 9.59 -14.73 22.24
C ILE A 293 8.62 -14.48 21.07
N ALA A 294 7.54 -15.23 20.97
CA ALA A 294 6.56 -15.03 19.90
C ALA A 294 5.89 -13.64 19.99
N VAL A 295 5.54 -13.19 21.20
CA VAL A 295 4.96 -11.85 21.43
C VAL A 295 5.94 -10.74 21.06
N THR A 296 7.21 -10.85 21.46
CA THR A 296 8.22 -9.83 21.10
C THR A 296 8.52 -9.81 19.60
N GLN A 297 8.66 -10.97 18.95
CA GLN A 297 8.90 -11.04 17.50
C GLN A 297 7.74 -10.48 16.67
N THR A 298 6.51 -10.78 17.07
CA THR A 298 5.32 -10.26 16.36
C THR A 298 5.12 -8.77 16.62
N ALA A 299 5.49 -8.26 17.80
CA ALA A 299 5.53 -6.82 18.08
C ALA A 299 6.55 -6.08 17.21
N ASP A 300 7.76 -6.63 17.07
CA ASP A 300 8.79 -6.08 16.18
C ASP A 300 8.32 -6.05 14.73
N ALA A 301 7.67 -7.13 14.27
CA ALA A 301 7.10 -7.19 12.93
C ALA A 301 5.99 -6.13 12.72
N ALA A 302 5.10 -5.95 13.70
CA ALA A 302 4.05 -4.94 13.68
C ALA A 302 4.62 -3.51 13.67
N ALA A 303 5.66 -3.25 14.47
CA ALA A 303 6.32 -1.96 14.55
C ALA A 303 7.14 -1.61 13.29
N ALA A 304 7.70 -2.61 12.62
CA ALA A 304 8.51 -2.43 11.41
C ALA A 304 7.68 -2.33 10.11
N ALA A 305 6.44 -2.82 10.11
CA ALA A 305 5.58 -2.80 8.93
C ALA A 305 5.12 -1.38 8.59
N ASP A 306 4.93 -1.09 7.28
CA ASP A 306 4.25 0.13 6.85
C ASP A 306 2.78 0.06 7.30
N PRO A 307 2.30 0.98 8.17
CA PRO A 307 0.94 0.90 8.71
C PRO A 307 -0.17 0.86 7.66
N TRP A 308 0.09 1.35 6.44
CA TRP A 308 -0.87 1.34 5.34
C TRP A 308 -0.89 0.04 4.53
N SER A 309 0.04 -0.88 4.80
CA SER A 309 0.19 -2.12 4.05
C SER A 309 -0.71 -3.24 4.58
N ALA A 310 -1.02 -4.20 3.70
CA ALA A 310 -1.66 -5.46 4.12
C ALA A 310 -0.75 -6.29 5.05
N ASP A 311 0.57 -6.14 4.94
CA ASP A 311 1.54 -6.81 5.81
C ASP A 311 1.40 -6.33 7.26
N ALA A 312 1.17 -5.04 7.49
CA ALA A 312 0.89 -4.51 8.83
C ALA A 312 -0.38 -5.10 9.43
N GLN A 313 -1.46 -5.22 8.65
CA GLN A 313 -2.70 -5.85 9.11
C GLN A 313 -2.49 -7.31 9.56
N THR A 314 -1.68 -8.04 8.79
CA THR A 314 -1.30 -9.43 9.13
C THR A 314 -0.45 -9.47 10.40
N ALA A 315 0.49 -8.53 10.55
CA ALA A 315 1.34 -8.43 11.73
C ALA A 315 0.55 -8.07 13.00
N TYR A 316 -0.45 -7.19 12.90
CA TYR A 316 -1.33 -6.83 14.01
C TYR A 316 -2.13 -8.03 14.52
N ALA A 317 -2.72 -8.81 13.59
CA ALA A 317 -3.41 -10.05 13.94
C ALA A 317 -2.47 -11.07 14.59
N ALA A 318 -1.27 -11.26 14.02
CA ALA A 318 -0.26 -12.18 14.57
C ALA A 318 0.18 -11.78 15.98
N TYR A 319 0.33 -10.48 16.26
CA TYR A 319 0.65 -9.98 17.60
C TYR A 319 -0.48 -10.27 18.59
N ARG A 320 -1.74 -9.98 18.21
CA ARG A 320 -2.89 -10.29 19.05
C ARG A 320 -2.97 -11.78 19.38
N ASP A 321 -2.81 -12.64 18.38
CA ASP A 321 -2.91 -14.08 18.56
C ASP A 321 -1.75 -14.61 19.43
N ALA A 322 -0.54 -14.07 19.27
CA ALA A 322 0.60 -14.37 20.13
C ALA A 322 0.36 -13.92 21.58
N PHE A 323 -0.23 -12.75 21.79
CA PHE A 323 -0.61 -12.26 23.12
C PHE A 323 -1.65 -13.18 23.76
N GLY A 324 -2.69 -13.59 23.02
CA GLY A 324 -3.68 -14.55 23.50
C GLY A 324 -3.04 -15.88 23.94
N ALA A 325 -2.13 -16.42 23.12
CA ALA A 325 -1.40 -17.64 23.46
C ALA A 325 -0.51 -17.49 24.71
N LEU A 326 0.11 -16.31 24.91
CA LEU A 326 0.88 -16.00 26.12
C LEU A 326 -0.01 -16.02 27.36
N VAL A 327 -1.21 -15.42 27.29
CA VAL A 327 -2.17 -15.41 28.41
C VAL A 327 -2.63 -16.83 28.73
N GLU A 328 -3.02 -17.62 27.73
CA GLU A 328 -3.47 -19.00 27.93
C GLU A 328 -2.39 -19.88 28.57
N ASP A 329 -1.12 -19.70 28.17
CA ASP A 329 -0.01 -20.46 28.72
C ASP A 329 0.34 -20.05 30.15
N GLN A 330 0.32 -18.75 30.47
CA GLN A 330 0.46 -18.27 31.86
C GLN A 330 -0.55 -18.95 32.78
N LEU A 331 -1.82 -19.04 32.37
CA LEU A 331 -2.86 -19.67 33.18
C LEU A 331 -2.71 -21.17 33.30
N ARG A 332 -2.21 -21.83 32.25
CA ARG A 332 -1.84 -23.24 32.31
C ARG A 332 -0.75 -23.46 33.37
N ALA A 333 0.31 -22.65 33.34
CA ALA A 333 1.40 -22.73 34.30
C ALA A 333 0.92 -22.49 35.74
N GLU A 334 0.07 -21.47 35.97
CA GLU A 334 -0.49 -21.18 37.29
C GLU A 334 -1.35 -22.33 37.84
N ARG A 335 -2.15 -22.98 36.98
CA ARG A 335 -2.94 -24.16 37.38
C ARG A 335 -2.06 -25.35 37.73
N GLU A 336 -1.03 -25.62 36.93
CA GLU A 336 -0.09 -26.72 37.20
C GLU A 336 0.68 -26.50 38.52
N GLU A 337 1.04 -25.25 38.84
CA GLU A 337 1.65 -24.91 40.12
C GLU A 337 0.67 -25.07 41.29
N ALA A 338 -0.58 -24.63 41.13
CA ALA A 338 -1.62 -24.79 42.15
C ALA A 338 -1.90 -26.28 42.44
N ASP A 339 -2.01 -27.10 41.41
CA ASP A 339 -2.21 -28.54 41.52
C ASP A 339 -1.02 -29.23 42.20
N ARG A 340 0.22 -28.82 41.86
CA ARG A 340 1.44 -29.32 42.52
C ARG A 340 1.46 -28.97 44.00
N ARG A 341 1.17 -27.73 44.36
CA ARG A 341 1.08 -27.28 45.77
C ARG A 341 -0.01 -28.04 46.52
N ALA A 342 -1.16 -28.28 45.90
CA ALA A 342 -2.24 -29.05 46.50
C ALA A 342 -1.84 -30.52 46.75
N ALA A 343 -1.15 -31.15 45.79
CA ALA A 343 -0.63 -32.51 45.93
C ALA A 343 0.43 -32.61 47.04
N GLU A 344 1.34 -31.64 47.14
CA GLU A 344 2.35 -31.57 48.20
C GLU A 344 1.71 -31.41 49.60
N GLN A 345 0.67 -30.57 49.73
CA GLN A 345 -0.07 -30.42 50.99
C GLN A 345 -0.80 -31.70 51.39
N GLN A 346 -1.38 -32.43 50.45
CA GLN A 346 -2.02 -33.73 50.73
C GLN A 346 -1.01 -34.80 51.17
N GLN A 347 0.18 -34.84 50.56
CA GLN A 347 1.25 -35.75 51.00
C GLN A 347 1.73 -35.43 52.42
N GLN A 348 1.85 -34.15 52.78
CA GLN A 348 2.24 -33.74 54.14
C GLN A 348 1.17 -34.10 55.20
N GLN A 349 -0.13 -34.03 54.87
CA GLN A 349 -1.20 -34.45 55.78
C GLN A 349 -1.36 -35.98 55.89
N SER A 350 -0.85 -36.74 54.92
CA SER A 350 -0.98 -38.20 54.88
C SER A 350 0.11 -38.94 55.65
N PHE A 351 1.10 -38.25 56.23
CA PHE A 351 1.98 -38.86 57.23
C PHE A 351 1.19 -39.02 58.54
N PRO A 352 0.87 -40.26 58.97
CA PRO A 352 0.17 -40.46 60.22
C PRO A 352 1.02 -39.91 61.36
N GLN A 353 0.46 -39.00 62.15
CA GLN A 353 0.98 -38.70 63.49
C GLN A 353 1.06 -40.03 64.23
N ASN A 354 2.27 -40.54 64.38
CA ASN A 354 2.56 -41.74 65.14
C ASN A 354 1.99 -41.52 66.56
N PRO A 355 0.97 -42.26 67.02
CA PRO A 355 0.44 -42.10 68.36
C PRO A 355 1.56 -42.49 69.34
N GLY A 356 1.89 -41.57 70.25
CA GLY A 356 3.07 -41.65 71.10
C GLY A 356 3.24 -42.99 71.80
N THR A 357 4.35 -43.67 71.49
CA THR A 357 4.97 -44.60 72.44
C THR A 357 5.66 -43.78 73.51
N GLY A 358 5.17 -43.94 74.74
CA GLY A 358 5.68 -43.26 75.92
C GLY A 358 7.14 -43.59 76.24
N GLY A 359 7.79 -42.57 76.82
CA GLY A 359 8.74 -42.72 77.92
C GLY A 359 10.07 -43.40 77.61
N THR A 360 11.08 -42.59 77.26
CA THR A 360 12.41 -42.65 77.88
C THR A 360 13.09 -41.29 77.80
N THR A 361 13.28 -40.70 78.98
CA THR A 361 14.37 -39.84 79.49
C THR A 361 15.19 -38.98 78.50
N PRO A 362 15.31 -37.66 78.74
CA PRO A 362 16.25 -36.78 78.02
C PRO A 362 17.71 -37.15 78.35
N PRO A 363 18.63 -37.23 77.38
CA PRO A 363 20.04 -37.04 77.68
C PRO A 363 20.35 -35.54 77.84
N ASP A 364 21.19 -35.25 78.82
CA ASP A 364 21.67 -33.91 79.23
C ASP A 364 22.15 -33.03 78.06
N PRO A 365 21.99 -31.69 78.17
CA PRO A 365 22.58 -30.76 77.22
C PRO A 365 24.10 -30.74 77.42
N VAL A 366 24.83 -31.21 76.41
CA VAL A 366 26.27 -30.97 76.34
C VAL A 366 26.47 -29.52 75.88
N GLU A 367 26.97 -28.68 76.79
CA GLU A 367 27.52 -27.37 76.48
C GLU A 367 28.59 -27.52 75.38
N SER A 368 28.29 -27.02 74.18
CA SER A 368 29.33 -26.71 73.19
C SER A 368 29.68 -25.23 73.28
N PRO A 369 30.98 -24.90 73.41
CA PRO A 369 31.44 -23.55 73.73
C PRO A 369 31.20 -22.55 72.59
N ALA A 370 31.02 -21.31 73.01
CA ALA A 370 30.80 -20.12 72.20
C ALA A 370 31.80 -19.98 71.02
N PRO A 371 31.35 -19.50 69.84
CA PRO A 371 32.26 -19.02 68.83
C PRO A 371 33.01 -17.79 69.34
N THR A 372 34.34 -17.90 69.39
CA THR A 372 35.26 -16.78 69.61
C THR A 372 35.13 -15.79 68.46
N GLU A 373 34.71 -14.56 68.79
CA GLU A 373 34.93 -13.37 67.95
C GLU A 373 36.43 -13.13 67.79
N PRO A 374 36.93 -12.91 66.57
CA PRO A 374 38.09 -12.06 66.38
C PRO A 374 37.65 -10.63 66.09
N ASP A 375 38.01 -9.77 67.03
CA ASP A 375 38.11 -8.33 66.93
C ASP A 375 38.69 -7.87 65.57
N THR A 376 37.95 -6.97 64.94
CA THR A 376 38.37 -5.62 64.53
C THR A 376 39.78 -5.46 63.94
N GLN A 377 39.85 -5.17 62.63
CA GLN A 377 40.87 -4.26 62.12
C GLN A 377 40.25 -3.20 61.21
N ASP A 378 40.28 -1.98 61.75
CA ASP A 378 40.00 -0.71 61.12
C ASP A 378 40.82 -0.51 59.84
N GLY A 379 40.15 0.01 58.82
CA GLY A 379 40.73 0.53 57.59
C GLY A 379 40.05 1.84 57.22
N ASP A 380 40.28 2.85 58.06
CA ASP A 380 39.99 4.26 57.80
C ASP A 380 40.87 4.80 56.65
N GLY A 381 40.30 5.64 55.78
CA GLY A 381 41.03 6.18 54.62
C GLY A 381 40.18 6.78 53.49
N THR A 382 39.31 7.75 53.80
CA THR A 382 38.78 8.85 52.95
C THR A 382 39.84 9.58 52.10
N PRO A 383 39.51 10.54 51.19
CA PRO A 383 38.28 10.86 50.46
C PRO A 383 38.42 10.86 48.91
#